data_AF-A0AAW8KU89-F1
#
_entry.id   AF-A0AAW8KU89-F1
#
_cell.length_a   1.000
_cell.length_b   1.000
_cell.length_c   1.000
_cell.angle_alpha   90.00
_cell.angle_beta   90.00
_cell.angle_gamma   90.00
#
_symmetry.space_group_name_H-M   'P 1'
#
loop_
_entity.id
_entity.type
_entity.pdbx_description
1 polymer ?
#
loop_
_entity_poly.entity_id
_entity_poly.type
_entity_poly.pdbx_seq_one_letter_code
_entity_poly.pdbx_strand_id
1 'polypeptide(L)'
;MDNQPDLLSFLSKLDWGVKVLASLDACKRIAFENMQDAAQQGLDYVELRFSPGYMGMTHQLPLEGVVEAVIAGVKEGSQVYGVKANLIGIMSRTFGQEACEKELNALLAHKNDIK
;
A
#
# COMPACT_ATOMS: atom_id res chain seq x y z
N MET A 1 -5.57 5.47 -22.19
CA MET A 1 -5.48 4.16 -21.50
C MET A 1 -6.48 3.24 -22.17
N ASP A 2 -6.04 2.15 -22.78
CA ASP A 2 -6.97 1.20 -23.41
C ASP A 2 -7.69 0.37 -22.34
N ASN A 3 -9.02 0.32 -22.45
CA ASN A 3 -9.87 -0.53 -21.61
C ASN A 3 -9.43 -2.00 -21.75
N GLN A 4 -9.44 -2.74 -20.65
CA GLN A 4 -9.05 -4.15 -20.64
C GLN A 4 -10.28 -5.06 -20.72
N PRO A 5 -10.16 -6.23 -21.39
CA PRO A 5 -11.29 -7.12 -21.60
C PRO A 5 -11.74 -7.85 -20.33
N ASP A 6 -10.87 -7.94 -19.32
CA ASP A 6 -11.14 -8.65 -18.06
C ASP A 6 -10.34 -8.09 -16.88
N LEU A 7 -10.70 -8.52 -15.67
CA LEU A 7 -10.10 -8.07 -14.41
C LEU A 7 -8.62 -8.47 -14.28
N LEU A 8 -8.22 -9.66 -14.73
CA LEU A 8 -6.84 -10.13 -14.61
C LEU A 8 -5.92 -9.31 -15.51
N SER A 9 -6.39 -8.99 -16.73
CA SER A 9 -5.72 -8.08 -17.66
C SER A 9 -5.53 -6.69 -17.06
N PHE A 10 -6.51 -6.18 -16.31
CA PHE A 10 -6.36 -4.92 -15.56
C PHE A 10 -5.30 -5.01 -14.46
N LEU A 11 -5.32 -6.09 -13.65
CA LEU A 11 -4.38 -6.28 -12.55
C LEU A 11 -2.92 -6.34 -13.03
N SER A 12 -2.66 -6.93 -14.20
CA SER A 12 -1.31 -7.01 -14.78
C SER A 12 -0.66 -5.63 -15.03
N LYS A 13 -1.47 -4.56 -15.16
CA LYS A 13 -0.96 -3.19 -15.31
C LYS A 13 -0.39 -2.64 -14.01
N LEU A 14 -0.91 -3.08 -12.86
CA LEU A 14 -0.39 -2.67 -11.56
C LEU A 14 0.98 -3.29 -11.28
N ASP A 15 1.27 -4.47 -11.85
CA ASP A 15 2.53 -5.19 -11.63
C ASP A 15 3.77 -4.32 -11.92
N TRP A 16 3.70 -3.44 -12.92
CA TRP A 16 4.81 -2.54 -13.24
C TRP A 16 5.08 -1.51 -12.14
N GLY A 17 4.04 -0.96 -11.52
CA GLY A 17 4.17 -0.01 -10.42
C GLY A 17 4.77 -0.65 -9.17
N VAL A 18 4.44 -1.91 -8.91
CA VAL A 18 4.98 -2.65 -7.76
C VAL A 18 6.40 -3.16 -8.00
N LYS A 19 6.75 -3.49 -9.25
CA LYS A 19 8.09 -3.95 -9.61
C LYS A 19 9.19 -2.93 -9.34
N VAL A 20 8.85 -1.65 -9.21
CA VAL A 20 9.84 -0.60 -8.90
C VAL A 20 9.98 -0.32 -7.40
N LEU A 21 9.16 -0.94 -6.55
CA LEU A 21 9.26 -0.83 -5.09
C LEU A 21 10.39 -1.71 -4.56
N ALA A 22 11.63 -1.29 -4.83
CA ALA A 22 12.84 -2.04 -4.50
C ALA A 22 13.33 -1.89 -3.06
N SER A 23 12.73 -0.98 -2.28
CA SER A 23 13.13 -0.72 -0.89
C SER A 23 11.96 -0.24 -0.03
N LEU A 24 12.13 -0.33 1.29
CA LEU A 24 11.19 0.22 2.26
C LEU A 24 11.07 1.76 2.11
N ASP A 25 12.16 2.44 1.77
CA ASP A 25 12.13 3.88 1.48
C ASP A 25 11.25 4.21 0.27
N ALA A 26 11.27 3.36 -0.77
CA ALA A 26 10.37 3.51 -1.91
C ALA A 26 8.89 3.34 -1.47
N CYS A 27 8.59 2.33 -0.64
CA CYS A 27 7.25 2.14 -0.07
C CYS A 27 6.79 3.35 0.75
N LYS A 28 7.67 3.91 1.59
CA LYS A 28 7.38 5.12 2.38
C LYS A 28 7.11 6.32 1.47
N ARG A 29 7.95 6.51 0.45
CA ARG A 29 7.84 7.62 -0.50
C ARG A 29 6.51 7.59 -1.24
N ILE A 30 6.10 6.45 -1.79
CA ILE A 30 4.83 6.39 -2.54
C ILE A 30 3.61 6.61 -1.63
N ALA A 31 3.68 6.21 -0.35
CA ALA A 31 2.64 6.45 0.63
C ALA A 31 2.53 7.95 0.99
N PHE A 32 3.66 8.63 1.10
CA PHE A 32 3.71 10.08 1.27
C PHE A 32 3.16 10.83 0.04
N GLU A 33 3.58 10.43 -1.17
CA GLU A 33 3.09 11.01 -2.43
C GLU A 33 1.58 10.76 -2.62
N ASN A 34 1.04 9.63 -2.16
CA ASN A 34 -0.43 9.39 -2.18
C ASN A 34 -1.19 10.42 -1.31
N MET A 35 -0.62 10.84 -0.18
CA MET A 35 -1.21 11.89 0.65
C MET A 35 -1.12 13.27 -0.01
N GLN A 36 -0.03 13.53 -0.73
CA GLN A 36 0.10 14.74 -1.55
C GLN A 36 -0.99 14.80 -2.62
N ASP A 37 -1.21 13.69 -3.35
CA ASP A 37 -2.24 13.60 -4.39
C ASP A 37 -3.64 13.80 -3.80
N ALA A 38 -3.93 13.21 -2.64
CA ALA A 38 -5.20 13.40 -1.95
C ALA A 38 -5.45 14.88 -1.61
N ALA A 39 -4.43 15.58 -1.13
CA ALA A 39 -4.52 17.00 -0.81
C ALA A 39 -4.72 17.87 -2.05
N GLN A 40 -4.01 17.56 -3.15
CA GLN A 40 -4.16 18.27 -4.43
C GLN A 40 -5.57 18.10 -5.03
N GLN A 41 -6.22 16.96 -4.76
CA GLN A 41 -7.60 16.71 -5.16
C GLN A 41 -8.63 17.36 -4.21
N GLY A 42 -8.19 18.02 -3.12
CA GLY A 42 -9.07 18.68 -2.16
C GLY A 42 -9.85 17.68 -1.28
N LEU A 43 -9.30 16.49 -1.03
CA LEU A 43 -9.93 15.50 -0.16
C LEU A 43 -9.71 15.83 1.32
N ASP A 44 -10.78 15.83 2.11
CA ASP A 44 -10.68 16.05 3.57
C ASP A 44 -10.23 14.80 4.35
N TYR A 45 -10.54 13.61 3.82
CA TYR A 45 -10.25 12.31 4.43
C TYR A 45 -10.11 11.20 3.38
N VAL A 46 -9.18 10.26 3.62
CA VAL A 46 -8.95 9.09 2.77
C VAL A 46 -8.78 7.79 3.57
N GLU A 47 -9.23 6.68 3.00
CA GLU A 47 -8.88 5.32 3.45
C GLU A 47 -7.98 4.68 2.40
N LEU A 48 -6.68 4.62 2.70
CA LEU A 48 -5.70 4.07 1.78
C LEU A 48 -5.59 2.56 2.00
N ARG A 49 -5.91 1.82 0.94
CA ARG A 49 -5.86 0.36 0.94
C ARG A 49 -4.59 -0.14 0.25
N PHE A 50 -3.88 -1.08 0.88
CA PHE A 50 -2.63 -1.60 0.33
C PHE A 50 -2.42 -3.08 0.68
N SER A 51 -1.75 -3.82 -0.19
CA SER A 51 -1.37 -5.23 0.04
C SER A 51 0.15 -5.29 0.25
N PRO A 52 0.64 -5.54 1.49
CA PRO A 52 2.07 -5.57 1.76
C PRO A 52 2.77 -6.71 1.01
N GLY A 53 2.10 -7.84 0.81
CA GLY A 53 2.61 -8.97 0.04
C GLY A 53 2.75 -8.63 -1.44
N TYR A 54 1.75 -7.97 -2.02
CA TYR A 54 1.84 -7.50 -3.40
C TYR A 54 2.95 -6.45 -3.56
N MET A 55 3.06 -5.52 -2.61
CA MET A 55 4.09 -4.48 -2.57
C MET A 55 5.52 -5.01 -2.47
N GLY A 56 5.75 -5.99 -1.59
CA GLY A 56 7.08 -6.54 -1.31
C GLY A 56 7.52 -7.70 -2.20
N MET A 57 6.60 -8.32 -2.94
CA MET A 57 6.82 -9.58 -3.68
C MET A 57 8.03 -9.53 -4.63
N THR A 58 8.16 -8.47 -5.43
CA THR A 58 9.17 -8.42 -6.50
C THR A 58 10.59 -8.47 -5.95
N HIS A 59 10.82 -7.77 -4.83
CA HIS A 59 12.15 -7.59 -4.22
C HIS A 59 12.30 -8.31 -2.89
N GLN A 60 11.36 -9.20 -2.55
CA GLN A 60 11.32 -9.97 -1.31
C GLN A 60 11.49 -9.10 -0.05
N LEU A 61 10.81 -7.95 -0.04
CA LEU A 61 10.84 -7.05 1.12
C LEU A 61 10.17 -7.69 2.35
N PRO A 62 10.64 -7.39 3.57
CA PRO A 62 10.00 -7.86 4.79
C PRO A 62 8.61 -7.24 4.92
N LEU A 63 7.57 -8.07 5.06
CA LEU A 63 6.17 -7.62 5.06
C LEU A 63 5.87 -6.61 6.17
N GLU A 64 6.32 -6.87 7.40
CA GLU A 64 6.18 -5.93 8.52
C GLU A 64 6.87 -4.60 8.22
N GLY A 65 8.08 -4.64 7.64
CA GLY A 65 8.79 -3.43 7.22
C GLY A 65 8.04 -2.65 6.14
N VAL A 66 7.35 -3.31 5.21
CA VAL A 66 6.50 -2.65 4.20
C VAL A 66 5.31 -1.96 4.88
N VAL A 67 4.66 -2.62 5.84
CA VAL A 67 3.57 -2.04 6.62
C VAL A 67 4.06 -0.82 7.41
N GLU A 68 5.18 -0.93 8.11
CA GLU A 68 5.80 0.17 8.85
C GLU A 68 6.15 1.35 7.94
N ALA A 69 6.74 1.08 6.77
CA ALA A 69 7.08 2.11 5.79
C ALA A 69 5.85 2.87 5.28
N VAL A 70 4.75 2.15 4.98
CA VAL A 70 3.49 2.77 4.54
C VAL A 70 2.89 3.63 5.65
N ILE A 71 2.84 3.12 6.89
CA ILE A 71 2.36 3.88 8.06
C ILE A 71 3.18 5.17 8.23
N ALA A 72 4.52 5.07 8.14
CA ALA A 72 5.40 6.22 8.27
C ALA A 72 5.14 7.26 7.17
N GLY A 73 4.98 6.83 5.92
CA GLY A 73 4.71 7.73 4.79
C GLY A 73 3.36 8.42 4.89
N VAL A 74 2.29 7.69 5.24
CA VAL A 74 0.95 8.25 5.43
C VAL A 74 0.91 9.21 6.60
N LYS A 75 1.56 8.88 7.73
CA LYS A 75 1.61 9.75 8.91
C LYS A 75 2.35 11.06 8.62
N GLU A 76 3.48 10.98 7.94
CA GLU A 76 4.24 12.15 7.50
C GLU A 76 3.42 13.00 6.51
N GLY A 77 2.79 12.37 5.52
CA GLY A 77 1.93 13.06 4.55
C GLY A 77 0.72 13.74 5.20
N SER A 78 0.06 13.07 6.15
CA SER A 78 -1.05 13.63 6.93
C SER A 78 -0.63 14.89 7.70
N GLN A 79 0.58 14.90 8.27
CA GLN A 79 1.11 16.05 8.99
C GLN A 79 1.46 17.22 8.05
N VAL A 80 2.03 16.94 6.88
CA VAL A 80 2.46 17.96 5.91
C VAL A 80 1.28 18.57 5.17
N TYR A 81 0.30 17.76 4.76
CA TYR A 81 -0.79 18.20 3.89
C TYR A 81 -2.12 18.43 4.60
N GLY A 82 -2.25 18.05 5.87
CA GLY A 82 -3.46 18.27 6.68
C GLY A 82 -4.65 17.37 6.34
N VAL A 83 -4.49 16.44 5.39
CA VAL A 83 -5.50 15.42 5.03
C VAL A 83 -5.50 14.32 6.09
N LYS A 84 -6.68 13.95 6.58
CA LYS A 84 -6.81 12.83 7.52
C LYS A 84 -6.76 11.50 6.75
N ALA A 85 -6.04 10.52 7.28
CA ALA A 85 -5.96 9.21 6.64
C ALA A 85 -6.01 8.07 7.63
N ASN A 86 -6.68 7.01 7.18
CA ASN A 86 -6.75 5.71 7.82
C ASN A 86 -6.29 4.63 6.82
N LEU A 87 -5.92 3.45 7.34
CA LEU A 87 -5.30 2.40 6.54
C LEU A 87 -6.13 1.13 6.49
N ILE A 88 -6.23 0.52 5.31
CA ILE A 88 -6.88 -0.78 5.11
C ILE A 88 -5.87 -1.77 4.54
N GLY A 89 -5.56 -2.81 5.31
CA GLY A 89 -4.74 -3.92 4.84
C GLY A 89 -5.50 -4.86 3.90
N ILE A 90 -4.92 -5.16 2.75
CA ILE A 90 -5.46 -6.10 1.76
C ILE A 90 -4.71 -7.42 1.87
N MET A 91 -5.47 -8.53 1.81
CA MET A 91 -4.95 -9.87 1.60
C MET A 91 -5.16 -10.28 0.14
N SER A 92 -4.07 -10.55 -0.58
CA SER A 92 -4.11 -10.83 -2.01
C SER A 92 -4.38 -12.31 -2.29
N ARG A 93 -5.67 -12.69 -2.37
CA ARG A 93 -6.15 -14.07 -2.62
C ARG A 93 -5.49 -14.80 -3.79
N THR A 94 -4.97 -14.06 -4.77
CA THR A 94 -4.27 -14.60 -5.95
C THR A 94 -3.05 -15.44 -5.58
N PHE A 95 -2.43 -15.18 -4.41
CA PHE A 95 -1.22 -15.88 -3.96
C PHE A 95 -1.50 -17.03 -2.98
N GLY A 96 -2.77 -17.37 -2.75
CA GLY A 96 -3.18 -18.48 -1.89
C GLY A 96 -3.30 -18.12 -0.41
N GLN A 97 -3.88 -19.04 0.36
CA GLN A 97 -4.22 -18.80 1.78
C GLN A 97 -2.99 -18.52 2.65
N GLU A 98 -1.90 -19.27 2.46
CA GLU A 98 -0.68 -19.10 3.27
C GLU A 98 -0.07 -17.70 3.10
N ALA A 99 -0.12 -17.16 1.88
CA ALA A 99 0.34 -15.79 1.62
C ALA A 99 -0.56 -14.77 2.32
N CYS A 100 -1.89 -14.95 2.26
CA CYS A 100 -2.84 -14.10 2.98
C CYS A 100 -2.61 -14.13 4.50
N GLU A 101 -2.29 -15.29 5.08
CA GLU A 101 -1.99 -15.42 6.51
C GLU A 101 -0.70 -14.66 6.88
N LYS A 102 0.33 -14.70 6.03
CA LYS A 102 1.55 -13.90 6.23
C LYS A 102 1.27 -12.41 6.15
N GLU A 103 0.47 -11.96 5.19
CA GLU A 103 0.04 -10.55 5.09
C GLU A 103 -0.77 -10.12 6.31
N LEU A 104 -1.72 -10.95 6.75
CA LEU A 104 -2.54 -10.68 7.93
C LEU A 104 -1.67 -10.52 9.18
N ASN A 105 -0.71 -11.42 9.41
CA ASN A 105 0.17 -11.36 10.57
C ASN A 105 1.02 -10.08 10.56
N ALA A 106 1.55 -9.69 9.40
CA ALA A 106 2.30 -8.44 9.27
C ALA A 106 1.43 -7.21 9.57
N LEU A 107 0.17 -7.18 9.13
CA LEU A 107 -0.77 -6.11 9.44
C LEU A 107 -1.13 -6.08 10.93
N LEU A 108 -1.36 -7.25 11.54
CA LEU A 108 -1.70 -7.36 12.96
C LEU A 108 -0.58 -6.90 13.89
N ALA A 109 0.69 -7.05 13.48
CA ALA A 109 1.85 -6.52 14.20
C ALA A 109 1.76 -4.99 14.40
N HIS A 110 1.08 -4.28 13.49
CA HIS A 110 0.91 -2.82 13.50
C HIS A 110 -0.56 -2.38 13.68
N LYS A 111 -1.43 -3.23 14.22
CA LYS A 111 -2.89 -2.98 14.32
C LYS A 111 -3.29 -1.67 15.02
N ASN A 112 -2.43 -1.13 15.88
CA ASN A 112 -2.74 0.09 16.63
C ASN A 112 -2.52 1.37 15.81
N ASP A 113 -1.73 1.26 14.74
CA ASP A 113 -1.38 2.33 13.81
C ASP A 113 -2.15 2.20 12.48
N ILE A 114 -2.84 1.07 12.27
CA ILE A 114 -3.83 0.84 11.21
C ILE A 114 -5.21 1.02 11.85
N LYS A 115 -5.71 2.25 11.87
CA LYS A 115 -7.05 2.62 12.36
C LYS A 115 -7.83 3.30 11.26
#